data_AF-A0A6P8X854-F1
#
_entry.id   AF-A0A6P8X854-F1
#
_cell.length_a   1.000
_cell.length_b   1.000
_cell.length_c   1.000
_cell.angle_alpha   90.00
_cell.angle_beta   90.00
_cell.angle_gamma   90.00
#
_symmetry.space_group_name_H-M   'P 1'
#
loop_
_entity.id
_entity.type
_entity.pdbx_description
1 polymer ?
#
loop_
_entity_poly.entity_id
_entity_poly.type
_entity_poly.pdbx_seq_one_letter_code
_entity_poly.pdbx_strand_id
1 'polypeptide(L)'
;MEVDENNNDENVVNYNKLIYILPLDYKYEVQKCICERPQKVFECGNCHHYFRGRIRLQCKVHPQDVFLMDFQTCPYCFAPAGNAKESELTWSQIRKMEEAKLPNDSDDF
;
A
#
# COMPACT_ATOMS: atom_id res chain seq x y z
N MET A 1 18.94 56.35 -33.82
CA MET A 1 18.00 56.24 -32.70
C MET A 1 17.14 55.01 -33.00
N GLU A 2 17.38 53.85 -32.40
CA GLU A 2 17.04 53.50 -30.99
C GLU A 2 15.51 53.60 -30.78
N VAL A 3 14.74 52.61 -30.30
CA VAL A 3 14.93 51.23 -29.78
C VAL A 3 13.51 50.59 -29.71
N ASP A 4 13.41 49.26 -29.87
CA ASP A 4 12.55 48.24 -29.18
C ASP A 4 11.03 48.49 -28.93
N GLU A 5 10.12 47.51 -28.77
CA GLU A 5 10.08 46.31 -27.90
C GLU A 5 9.02 45.32 -28.48
N ASN A 6 9.32 44.03 -28.72
CA ASN A 6 9.24 42.88 -27.78
C ASN A 6 7.82 42.71 -27.16
N ASN A 7 7.12 41.57 -27.24
CA ASN A 7 7.55 40.24 -26.82
C ASN A 7 6.65 39.13 -27.41
N ASN A 8 7.30 38.11 -27.96
CA ASN A 8 6.76 36.79 -28.24
C ASN A 8 6.85 35.95 -26.96
N ASP A 9 5.74 35.46 -26.43
CA ASP A 9 5.73 34.42 -25.38
C ASP A 9 5.24 33.08 -25.96
N GLU A 10 6.03 32.52 -26.88
CA GLU A 10 5.94 31.09 -27.20
C GLU A 10 6.70 30.31 -26.12
N ASN A 11 5.98 29.84 -25.10
CA ASN A 11 6.51 28.87 -24.13
C ASN A 11 6.69 27.49 -24.81
N VAL A 12 7.78 27.34 -25.56
CA VAL A 12 8.24 26.07 -26.11
C VAL A 12 8.93 25.29 -24.99
N VAL A 13 8.19 24.39 -24.34
CA VAL A 13 8.79 23.48 -23.36
C VAL A 13 9.63 22.44 -24.10
N ASN A 14 10.95 22.56 -23.94
CA ASN A 14 11.94 21.69 -24.55
C ASN A 14 12.06 20.38 -23.76
N TYR A 15 11.32 19.35 -24.18
CA TYR A 15 11.40 18.00 -23.60
C TYR A 15 12.35 17.10 -24.39
N ASN A 16 13.64 17.41 -24.53
CA ASN A 16 14.55 16.42 -25.11
C ASN A 16 15.96 16.47 -24.53
N LYS A 17 16.26 15.51 -23.64
CA LYS A 17 17.60 14.92 -23.63
C LYS A 17 17.63 13.50 -23.05
N LEU A 18 16.99 12.55 -23.73
CA LEU A 18 17.50 11.18 -23.71
C LEU A 18 18.62 11.11 -24.77
N ILE A 19 19.84 10.83 -24.32
CA ILE A 19 21.09 10.86 -25.14
C ILE A 19 21.29 9.57 -25.95
N TYR A 20 20.30 8.67 -25.92
CA TYR A 20 20.35 7.36 -26.56
C TYR A 20 19.04 7.09 -27.30
N ILE A 21 19.16 6.68 -28.56
CA ILE A 21 18.05 6.15 -29.36
C ILE A 21 17.81 4.72 -28.84
N LEU A 22 16.69 4.50 -28.17
CA LEU A 22 16.29 3.15 -27.75
C LEU A 22 15.88 2.33 -28.98
N PRO A 23 16.22 1.03 -29.05
CA PRO A 23 15.74 0.13 -30.09
C PRO A 23 14.20 0.18 -30.21
N LEU A 24 13.67 0.01 -31.42
CA LEU A 24 12.22 0.02 -31.68
C LEU A 24 11.47 -1.08 -30.91
N ASP A 25 12.17 -2.14 -30.54
CA ASP A 25 11.68 -3.27 -29.75
C ASP A 25 12.02 -3.17 -28.26
N TYR A 26 12.54 -2.03 -27.79
CA TYR A 26 12.86 -1.82 -26.38
C TYR A 26 11.58 -1.78 -25.52
N LYS A 27 11.28 -2.91 -24.88
CA LYS A 27 10.22 -3.03 -23.88
C LYS A 27 10.78 -2.61 -22.52
N TYR A 28 10.39 -1.44 -22.02
CA TYR A 28 10.60 -1.11 -20.61
C TYR A 28 9.34 -1.43 -19.82
N GLU A 29 9.47 -2.30 -18.82
CA GLU A 29 8.41 -2.48 -17.82
C GLU A 29 8.67 -1.53 -16.66
N VAL A 30 7.85 -0.49 -16.54
CA VAL A 30 7.85 0.35 -15.33
C VAL A 30 7.22 -0.44 -14.20
N GLN A 31 8.05 -1.03 -13.34
CA GLN A 31 7.56 -1.71 -12.13
C GLN A 31 7.17 -0.66 -11.10
N LYS A 32 5.91 -0.72 -10.62
CA LYS A 32 5.45 0.17 -9.55
C LYS A 32 6.00 -0.30 -8.19
N CYS A 33 6.61 0.62 -7.45
CA CYS A 33 7.02 0.36 -6.07
C CYS A 33 5.79 0.15 -5.15
N ILE A 34 5.88 -0.79 -4.22
CA ILE A 34 4.81 -1.13 -3.25
C ILE A 34 5.26 -1.03 -1.78
N CYS A 35 6.47 -0.50 -1.53
CA CYS A 35 7.08 -0.43 -0.21
C CYS A 35 6.25 0.38 0.79
N GLU A 36 5.67 1.50 0.34
CA GLU A 36 4.89 2.43 1.16
C GLU A 36 3.37 2.19 1.08
N ARG A 37 2.95 0.98 0.68
CA ARG A 37 1.52 0.64 0.66
C ARG A 37 0.88 0.83 2.04
N PRO A 38 -0.34 1.38 2.12
CA PRO A 38 -1.01 1.64 3.38
C PRO A 38 -1.36 0.35 4.12
N GLN A 39 -1.53 0.47 5.43
CA GLN A 39 -2.10 -0.61 6.24
C GLN A 39 -3.57 -0.83 5.89
N LYS A 40 -3.99 -2.09 5.93
CA LYS A 40 -5.35 -2.54 5.69
C LYS A 40 -5.83 -3.39 6.85
N VAL A 41 -7.13 -3.64 6.88
CA VAL A 41 -7.76 -4.55 7.84
C VAL A 41 -7.99 -5.88 7.16
N PHE A 42 -7.64 -6.96 7.84
CA PHE A 42 -7.76 -8.31 7.33
C PHE A 42 -8.55 -9.18 8.30
N GLU A 43 -9.30 -10.13 7.76
CA GLU A 43 -9.88 -11.25 8.49
C GLU A 43 -9.03 -12.51 8.24
N CYS A 44 -8.67 -13.22 9.31
CA CYS A 44 -8.01 -14.50 9.16
C CYS A 44 -8.99 -15.55 8.65
N GLY A 45 -8.73 -16.16 7.49
CA GLY A 45 -9.55 -17.26 6.97
C GLY A 45 -9.48 -18.58 7.77
N ASN A 46 -8.76 -18.62 8.90
CA ASN A 46 -8.68 -19.79 9.78
C ASN A 46 -9.38 -19.56 11.13
N CYS A 47 -9.01 -18.50 11.85
CA CYS A 47 -9.58 -18.21 13.18
C CYS A 47 -10.62 -17.09 13.18
N HIS A 48 -10.90 -16.45 12.04
CA HIS A 48 -11.86 -15.35 11.88
C HIS A 48 -11.59 -14.09 12.72
N HIS A 49 -10.46 -14.02 13.42
CA HIS A 49 -10.04 -12.78 14.05
C HIS A 49 -9.63 -11.73 13.01
N TYR A 50 -10.00 -10.49 13.29
CA TYR A 50 -9.58 -9.33 12.52
C TYR A 50 -8.24 -8.79 13.01
N PHE A 51 -7.39 -8.34 12.10
CA PHE A 51 -6.15 -7.66 12.43
C PHE A 51 -5.85 -6.55 11.44
N ARG A 52 -5.14 -5.52 11.90
CA ARG A 52 -4.75 -4.37 11.09
C ARG A 52 -3.24 -4.34 10.85
N GLY A 53 -2.84 -4.21 9.59
CA GLY A 53 -1.43 -4.02 9.22
C GLY A 53 -1.20 -4.26 7.74
N ARG A 54 -0.08 -4.88 7.39
CA ARG A 54 0.27 -5.20 5.99
C ARG A 54 0.61 -6.68 5.90
N ILE A 55 0.17 -7.35 4.84
CA ILE A 55 0.67 -8.68 4.50
C ILE A 55 2.02 -8.51 3.77
N ARG A 56 2.97 -9.40 4.06
CA ARG A 56 4.29 -9.41 3.41
C ARG A 56 4.12 -9.63 1.91
N LEU A 57 4.59 -8.67 1.13
CA LEU A 57 4.67 -8.74 -0.32
C LEU A 57 6.07 -8.30 -0.75
N GLN A 58 6.69 -9.03 -1.66
CA GLN A 58 8.00 -8.66 -2.21
C GLN A 58 7.84 -7.54 -3.24
N CYS A 59 8.59 -6.46 -3.07
CA CYS A 59 8.61 -5.39 -4.06
C CYS A 59 9.50 -5.77 -5.24
N LYS A 60 9.01 -5.62 -6.47
CA LYS A 60 9.82 -5.85 -7.69
C LYS A 60 10.90 -4.79 -7.91
N VAL A 61 10.70 -3.58 -7.39
CA VAL A 61 11.67 -2.47 -7.46
C VAL A 61 12.76 -2.63 -6.39
N HIS A 62 12.37 -3.07 -5.18
CA HIS A 62 13.27 -3.27 -4.05
C HIS A 62 13.14 -4.71 -3.50
N PRO A 63 13.70 -5.71 -4.21
CA PRO A 63 13.50 -7.13 -3.86
C PRO A 63 14.21 -7.58 -2.59
N GLN A 64 15.19 -6.80 -2.11
CA GLN A 64 15.97 -7.06 -0.90
C GLN A 64 15.37 -6.39 0.35
N ASP A 65 14.45 -5.44 0.17
CA ASP A 65 13.82 -4.75 1.30
C ASP A 65 12.81 -5.65 1.99
N VAL A 66 12.95 -5.77 3.31
CA VAL A 66 12.03 -6.53 4.16
C VAL A 66 11.48 -5.60 5.24
N PHE A 67 10.16 -5.59 5.38
CA PHE A 67 9.48 -4.80 6.38
C PHE A 67 9.11 -5.67 7.58
N LEU A 68 9.72 -5.39 8.74
CA LEU A 68 9.56 -6.19 9.96
C LEU A 68 8.11 -6.30 10.43
N MET A 69 7.31 -5.25 10.21
CA MET A 69 5.91 -5.18 10.67
C MET A 69 4.92 -5.80 9.68
N ASP A 70 5.40 -6.41 8.59
CA ASP A 70 4.53 -7.09 7.64
C ASP A 70 4.22 -8.52 8.13
N PHE A 71 2.94 -8.83 8.23
CA PHE A 71 2.45 -10.14 8.64
C PHE A 71 2.73 -11.20 7.58
N GLN A 72 3.37 -12.28 8.03
CA GLN A 72 3.55 -13.52 7.26
C GLN A 72 2.56 -14.60 7.74
N THR A 73 2.09 -14.45 8.98
CA THR A 73 1.15 -15.33 9.65
C THR A 73 0.11 -14.49 10.38
N CYS A 74 -1.04 -15.10 10.69
CA CYS A 74 -2.04 -14.51 11.55
C CYS A 74 -1.45 -14.27 12.95
N PRO A 75 -1.62 -13.07 13.54
CA PRO A 75 -1.07 -12.78 14.87
C PRO A 75 -1.74 -13.55 16.01
N TYR A 76 -2.92 -14.14 15.77
CA TYR A 76 -3.69 -14.86 16.79
C TYR A 76 -3.48 -16.37 16.75
N CYS A 77 -3.50 -16.97 15.56
CA CYS A 77 -3.42 -18.43 15.40
C CYS A 77 -2.18 -18.91 14.64
N PHE A 78 -1.29 -18.00 14.21
CA PHE A 78 -0.07 -18.30 13.46
C PHE A 78 -0.27 -19.01 12.11
N ALA A 79 -1.51 -19.18 11.64
CA ALA A 79 -1.79 -19.69 10.30
C ALA A 79 -1.17 -18.79 9.21
N PRO A 80 -0.70 -19.33 8.07
CA PRO A 80 -0.13 -18.54 6.99
C PRO A 80 -1.07 -17.42 6.52
N ALA A 81 -0.52 -16.23 6.27
CA ALA A 81 -1.31 -15.06 5.85
C ALA A 81 -1.91 -15.18 4.44
N GLY A 82 -1.57 -16.24 3.68
CA GLY A 82 -2.11 -16.48 2.34
C GLY A 82 -3.64 -16.62 2.29
N ASN A 83 -4.29 -17.00 3.40
CA ASN A 83 -5.74 -17.11 3.52
C ASN A 83 -6.41 -15.89 4.18
N ALA A 84 -5.64 -14.84 4.51
CA ALA A 84 -6.21 -13.63 5.08
C ALA A 84 -6.88 -12.80 3.97
N LYS A 85 -8.12 -12.38 4.21
CA LYS A 85 -8.91 -11.58 3.26
C LYS A 85 -9.02 -10.15 3.77
N GLU A 86 -8.97 -9.18 2.88
CA GLU A 86 -9.24 -7.78 3.26
C GLU A 86 -10.68 -7.67 3.76
N SER A 87 -10.86 -7.04 4.92
CA SER A 87 -12.17 -6.89 5.56
C SER A 87 -12.97 -5.77 4.90
N GLU A 88 -14.28 -5.95 4.80
CA GLU A 88 -15.23 -4.90 4.41
C GLU A 88 -15.48 -3.91 5.56
N LEU A 89 -15.13 -4.30 6.80
CA LEU A 89 -15.32 -3.49 8.00
C LEU A 89 -14.11 -2.58 8.24
N THR A 90 -14.40 -1.38 8.69
CA THR A 90 -13.36 -0.46 9.19
C THR A 90 -12.83 -0.94 10.53
N TRP A 91 -11.59 -0.55 10.84
CA TRP A 91 -10.98 -0.88 12.14
C TRP A 91 -11.78 -0.34 13.33
N SER A 92 -12.40 0.83 13.18
CA SER A 92 -13.24 1.43 14.21
C SER A 92 -14.49 0.58 14.49
N GLN A 93 -15.13 0.05 13.45
CA GLN A 93 -16.29 -0.85 13.61
C GLN A 93 -15.89 -2.14 14.32
N ILE A 94 -14.75 -2.73 13.95
CA ILE A 94 -14.23 -3.94 14.59
C ILE A 94 -13.97 -3.69 16.07
N ARG A 95 -13.25 -2.61 16.42
CA ARG A 95 -12.99 -2.25 17.82
C ARG A 95 -14.27 -2.03 18.61
N LYS A 96 -15.26 -1.37 18.01
CA LYS A 96 -16.57 -1.18 18.65
C LYS A 96 -17.27 -2.51 18.96
N MET A 97 -17.12 -3.52 18.10
CA MET A 97 -17.67 -4.86 18.35
C MET A 97 -16.88 -5.61 19.41
N GLU A 98 -15.55 -5.57 19.36
CA GLU A 98 -14.67 -6.23 20.34
C GLU A 98 -14.82 -5.65 21.75
N GLU A 99 -15.04 -4.34 21.87
CA GLU A 99 -15.19 -3.62 23.14
C GLU A 99 -16.65 -3.52 23.61
N ALA A 100 -17.59 -4.13 22.90
CA ALA A 100 -19.00 -4.05 23.24
C ALA A 100 -19.26 -4.77 24.57
N LYS A 101 -19.84 -4.06 25.55
CA LYS A 101 -20.32 -4.67 26.79
C LYS A 101 -21.48 -5.59 26.48
N LEU A 102 -21.36 -6.86 26.87
CA LEU A 102 -22.46 -7.81 26.75
C LEU A 102 -23.47 -7.57 27.89
N PRO A 103 -24.79 -7.69 27.64
CA PRO A 103 -25.84 -7.38 28.61
C PRO A 103 -25.87 -8.29 29.86
N ASN A 104 -24.90 -9.20 30.03
CA ASN A 104 -24.79 -10.12 31.16
C ASN A 104 -23.32 -10.38 31.58
N ASP A 105 -22.41 -9.45 31.28
CA ASP A 105 -20.97 -9.51 31.61
C ASP A 105 -20.69 -9.04 33.05
N SER A 106 -21.69 -9.08 33.94
CA SER A 106 -21.42 -8.80 35.34
C SER A 106 -20.73 -10.00 35.96
N ASP A 107 -19.44 -9.82 36.27
CA ASP A 107 -18.67 -10.65 37.21
C ASP A 107 -19.23 -10.52 38.65
N ASP A 108 -20.55 -10.64 38.81
CA ASP A 108 -21.21 -10.67 40.11
C ASP A 108 -20.99 -12.08 40.71
N PHE A 109 -19.79 -12.30 41.26
CA PHE A 109 -19.45 -13.41 42.15
C PHE A 109 -19.67 -13.03 43.62
#